data_AF-A0A377M8G0-F1
#
_entry.id   AF-A0A377M8G0-F1
#
_cell.length_a   1.000
_cell.length_b   1.000
_cell.length_c   1.000
_cell.angle_alpha   90.00
_cell.angle_beta   90.00
_cell.angle_gamma   90.00
#
_symmetry.space_group_name_H-M   'P 1'
#
loop_
_entity.id
_entity.type
_entity.pdbx_description
1 polymer ?
#
loop_
_entity_poly.entity_id
_entity_poly.type
_entity_poly.pdbx_seq_one_letter_code
_entity_poly.pdbx_strand_id
1 'polypeptide(L)'
;MLLALVPMVIFIRKGRLKGKRVAGAIKLYLGFFICSLPVAMFVIFTTAWLLEGDYSSWSKPYRYESSTRHSCSGAEVYEPELKKEIRICNPKGNVYSNSTLYVEKRSNALGIVVLWAITRA
;
A
#
# COMPACT_ATOMS: atom_id res chain seq x y z
N MET A 1 14.22 -9.86 7.82
CA MET A 1 15.33 -10.10 8.79
C MET A 1 16.37 -11.10 8.31
N LEU A 2 15.99 -12.21 7.66
CA LEU A 2 16.94 -13.22 7.13
C LEU A 2 17.99 -12.65 6.14
N LEU A 3 17.62 -11.64 5.34
CA LEU A 3 18.53 -10.98 4.38
C LEU A 3 19.75 -10.30 5.03
N ALA A 4 19.64 -9.81 6.26
CA ALA A 4 20.76 -9.20 6.98
C ALA A 4 21.73 -10.24 7.57
N LEU A 5 21.28 -11.49 7.75
CA LEU A 5 22.10 -12.57 8.29
C LEU A 5 23.07 -13.13 7.24
N VAL A 6 22.70 -13.10 5.96
CA VAL A 6 23.53 -13.59 4.84
C VAL A 6 24.91 -12.90 4.76
N PRO A 7 25.02 -11.56 4.72
CA PRO A 7 26.32 -10.90 4.71
C PRO A 7 27.08 -11.12 6.03
N MET A 8 26.37 -11.26 7.16
CA MET A 8 26.99 -11.54 8.46
C MET A 8 27.67 -12.91 8.48
N VAL A 9 26.99 -13.96 8.00
CA VAL A 9 27.55 -15.31 7.85
C VAL A 9 28.75 -15.31 6.91
N ILE A 10 28.68 -14.58 5.79
CA ILE A 10 29.82 -14.46 4.85
C ILE A 10 31.02 -13.76 5.52
N PHE A 11 30.80 -12.72 6.31
CA PHE A 11 31.86 -12.01 7.04
C PHE A 11 32.49 -12.85 8.17
N ILE A 12 31.68 -13.64 8.89
CA ILE A 12 32.14 -14.61 9.89
C ILE A 12 32.99 -15.69 9.20
N ARG A 13 32.49 -16.25 8.09
CA ARG A 13 33.15 -17.34 7.34
C ARG A 13 34.47 -16.89 6.70
N LYS A 14 34.58 -15.61 6.30
CA LYS A 14 35.84 -15.00 5.82
C LYS A 14 36.81 -14.60 6.95
N GLY A 15 36.50 -14.91 8.22
CA GLY A 15 37.40 -14.66 9.35
C GLY A 15 37.65 -13.18 9.67
N ARG A 16 36.91 -12.24 9.05
CA ARG A 16 37.12 -10.79 9.21
C ARG A 16 36.69 -10.22 10.58
N LEU A 17 36.12 -11.06 11.43
CA LEU A 17 35.73 -10.75 12.80
C LEU A 17 36.72 -11.27 13.86
N LYS A 18 37.73 -12.08 13.46
CA LYS A 18 38.78 -12.55 14.37
C LYS A 18 39.60 -11.35 14.85
N GLY A 19 39.55 -11.05 16.15
CA GLY A 19 40.35 -10.00 16.80
C GLY A 19 39.67 -8.64 17.01
N LYS A 20 38.41 -8.44 16.60
CA LYS A 20 37.68 -7.18 16.86
C LYS A 20 36.96 -7.23 18.21
N ARG A 21 37.08 -6.17 19.03
CA ARG A 21 36.29 -5.98 20.27
C ARG A 21 34.79 -6.14 19.97
N VAL A 22 34.04 -6.73 20.89
CA VAL A 22 32.58 -6.98 20.79
C VAL A 22 31.80 -5.74 20.33
N ALA A 23 32.18 -4.56 20.81
CA ALA A 23 31.59 -3.28 20.39
C ALA A 23 31.73 -2.99 18.88
N GLY A 24 32.84 -3.41 18.25
CA GLY A 24 33.06 -3.26 16.82
C GLY A 24 32.19 -4.22 15.99
N ALA A 25 31.91 -5.42 16.50
CA ALA A 25 30.99 -6.35 15.86
C ALA A 25 29.54 -5.86 15.91
N ILE A 26 29.12 -5.27 17.04
CA ILE A 26 27.77 -4.69 17.22
C ILE A 26 27.55 -3.51 16.27
N LYS A 27 28.52 -2.59 16.16
CA LYS A 27 28.43 -1.44 15.23
C LYS A 27 28.30 -1.90 13.77
N LEU A 28 29.02 -2.96 13.39
CA LEU A 28 28.98 -3.53 12.06
C LEU A 28 27.61 -4.16 11.77
N TYR A 29 27.04 -4.88 12.74
CA TYR A 29 25.70 -5.46 12.64
C TYR A 29 24.61 -4.38 12.49
N LEU A 30 24.69 -3.34 13.31
CA LEU A 30 23.75 -2.22 13.24
C LEU A 30 23.79 -1.53 11.87
N GLY A 31 24.98 -1.34 11.31
CA GLY A 31 25.16 -0.81 9.96
C GLY A 31 24.50 -1.68 8.90
N PHE A 32 24.72 -3.01 8.93
CA PHE A 32 24.07 -3.93 8.00
C PHE A 32 22.54 -3.95 8.15
N PHE A 33 22.04 -3.85 9.38
CA PHE A 33 20.60 -3.79 9.63
C PHE A 33 19.99 -2.55 8.99
N ILE A 34 20.58 -1.36 9.22
CA ILE A 34 20.12 -0.11 8.64
C ILE A 34 20.19 -0.14 7.11
N CYS A 35 21.28 -0.65 6.53
CA CYS A 35 21.42 -0.78 5.08
C CYS A 35 20.44 -1.80 4.46
N SER A 36 19.97 -2.79 5.22
CA SER A 36 19.01 -3.79 4.72
C SER A 36 17.58 -3.26 4.63
N LEU A 37 17.22 -2.22 5.41
CA LEU A 37 15.90 -1.61 5.40
C LEU A 37 15.49 -1.02 4.03
N PRO A 38 16.30 -0.16 3.37
CA PRO A 38 15.93 0.37 2.06
C PRO A 38 15.83 -0.72 1.00
N VAL A 39 16.64 -1.77 1.08
CA VAL A 39 16.56 -2.92 0.16
C VAL A 39 15.26 -3.68 0.35
N ALA A 40 14.86 -3.94 1.61
CA ALA A 40 13.59 -4.58 1.91
C ALA A 40 12.39 -3.72 1.45
N MET A 41 12.44 -2.41 1.70
CA MET A 41 11.42 -1.47 1.22
C MET A 41 11.33 -1.48 -0.30
N PHE A 42 12.46 -1.44 -1.01
CA PHE A 42 12.50 -1.51 -2.47
C PHE A 42 11.83 -2.78 -2.99
N VAL A 43 12.11 -3.94 -2.40
CA VAL A 43 11.46 -5.21 -2.78
C VAL A 43 9.95 -5.17 -2.52
N ILE A 44 9.49 -4.59 -1.40
CA ILE A 44 8.06 -4.46 -1.11
C ILE A 44 7.38 -3.54 -2.14
N PHE A 45 7.99 -2.40 -2.47
CA PHE A 45 7.44 -1.49 -3.47
C PHE A 45 7.42 -2.09 -4.87
N THR A 46 8.48 -2.77 -5.29
CA THR A 46 8.52 -3.40 -6.62
C THR A 46 7.53 -4.54 -6.72
N THR A 47 7.42 -5.40 -5.69
CA THR A 47 6.41 -6.47 -5.67
C THR A 47 4.98 -5.90 -5.64
N ALA A 48 4.73 -4.82 -4.91
CA ALA A 48 3.45 -4.10 -4.96
C ALA A 48 3.11 -3.55 -6.35
N TRP A 49 4.11 -3.10 -7.10
CA TRP A 49 3.96 -2.63 -8.48
C TRP A 49 3.77 -3.77 -9.50
N LEU A 50 4.50 -4.87 -9.32
CA LEU A 50 4.49 -6.05 -10.19
C LEU A 50 3.27 -6.96 -9.98
N LEU A 51 2.53 -6.79 -8.87
CA LEU A 51 1.25 -7.44 -8.68
C LEU A 51 0.27 -6.93 -9.75
N GLU A 52 0.09 -7.75 -10.78
CA GLU A 52 -1.02 -7.63 -11.73
C GLU A 52 -2.32 -7.49 -10.92
N GLY A 53 -3.10 -6.47 -11.26
CA GLY A 53 -4.37 -6.23 -10.60
C GLY A 53 -5.47 -6.30 -11.62
N ASP A 54 -6.57 -6.93 -11.25
CA ASP A 54 -7.72 -7.09 -12.12
C ASP A 54 -8.42 -5.75 -12.27
N TYR A 55 -8.55 -5.32 -13.53
CA TYR A 55 -9.34 -4.15 -13.88
C TYR A 55 -10.81 -4.55 -13.86
N SER A 56 -11.58 -3.87 -13.03
CA SER A 56 -13.01 -4.10 -12.92
C SER A 56 -13.75 -2.78 -12.77
N SER A 57 -15.03 -2.80 -13.12
CA SER A 57 -15.92 -1.68 -12.92
C SER A 57 -17.26 -2.14 -12.38
N TRP A 58 -17.91 -1.26 -11.64
CA TRP A 58 -19.24 -1.52 -11.11
C TRP A 58 -20.05 -0.22 -11.03
N SER A 59 -21.36 -0.37 -10.93
CA SER A 59 -22.28 0.73 -10.69
C SER A 59 -23.19 0.39 -9.51
N LYS A 60 -23.24 1.28 -8.51
CA LYS A 60 -24.05 1.09 -7.30
C LYS A 60 -24.68 2.41 -6.85
N PRO A 61 -25.83 2.37 -6.16
CA PRO A 61 -26.37 3.57 -5.51
C PRO A 61 -25.39 4.03 -4.43
N TYR A 62 -25.27 5.35 -4.27
CA TYR A 62 -24.42 5.97 -3.25
C TYR A 62 -25.22 6.96 -2.42
N ARG A 63 -24.70 7.28 -1.24
CA ARG A 63 -25.22 8.36 -0.40
C ARG A 63 -24.23 9.52 -0.39
N TYR A 64 -24.70 10.73 -0.64
CA TYR A 64 -23.87 11.91 -0.43
C TYR A 64 -23.52 12.06 1.05
N GLU A 65 -22.25 12.32 1.32
CA GLU A 65 -21.78 12.62 2.66
C GLU A 65 -20.87 13.85 2.65
N SER A 66 -21.16 14.78 3.57
CA SER A 66 -20.38 16.00 3.72
C SER A 66 -19.00 15.70 4.31
N SER A 67 -18.05 16.61 4.04
CA SER A 67 -16.72 16.55 4.66
C SER A 67 -16.83 16.74 6.17
N THR A 68 -15.87 16.15 6.89
CA THR A 68 -15.63 16.41 8.30
C THR A 68 -14.18 16.88 8.47
N ARG A 69 -13.76 17.19 9.70
CA ARG A 69 -12.38 17.64 9.98
C ARG A 69 -11.30 16.68 9.45
N HIS A 70 -11.61 15.40 9.35
CA HIS A 70 -10.69 14.34 8.93
C HIS A 70 -11.16 13.57 7.70
N SER A 71 -12.17 14.07 6.96
CA SER A 71 -12.70 13.38 5.79
C SER A 71 -13.11 14.35 4.68
N CYS A 72 -13.05 13.86 3.44
CA CYS A 72 -13.54 14.58 2.27
C CYS A 72 -15.07 14.50 2.18
N SER A 73 -15.64 15.44 1.43
CA SER A 73 -17.01 15.32 0.92
C SER A 73 -17.02 14.37 -0.27
N GLY A 74 -18.04 13.54 -0.38
CA GLY A 74 -18.05 12.54 -1.43
C GLY A 74 -19.26 11.62 -1.44
N ALA A 75 -19.09 10.54 -2.19
CA ALA A 75 -20.06 9.47 -2.32
C ALA A 75 -19.67 8.32 -1.38
N GLU A 76 -20.51 8.05 -0.38
CA GLU A 76 -20.43 6.87 0.45
C GLU A 76 -21.13 5.71 -0.24
N VAL A 77 -20.40 4.60 -0.44
CA VAL A 77 -20.86 3.47 -1.24
C VAL A 77 -20.24 2.16 -0.72
N TYR A 78 -21.02 1.08 -0.78
CA TYR A 78 -20.54 -0.24 -0.39
C TYR A 78 -19.66 -0.87 -1.47
N GLU A 79 -18.42 -1.21 -1.13
CA GLU A 79 -17.49 -1.90 -2.01
C GLU A 79 -17.54 -3.43 -1.76
N PRO A 80 -18.07 -4.23 -2.70
CA PRO A 80 -18.31 -5.66 -2.51
C PRO A 80 -17.04 -6.47 -2.23
N GLU A 81 -15.91 -6.13 -2.84
CA GLU A 81 -14.66 -6.89 -2.64
C GLU A 81 -14.05 -6.66 -1.25
N LEU A 82 -14.19 -5.44 -0.72
CA LEU A 82 -13.70 -5.08 0.62
C LEU A 82 -14.74 -5.38 1.72
N LYS A 83 -15.98 -5.72 1.33
CA LYS A 83 -17.13 -5.94 2.20
C LYS A 83 -17.37 -4.81 3.22
N LYS A 84 -17.12 -3.57 2.81
CA LYS A 84 -17.24 -2.38 3.66
C LYS A 84 -17.69 -1.17 2.86
N GLU A 85 -18.21 -0.18 3.57
CA GLU A 85 -18.49 1.14 2.99
C GLU A 85 -17.18 1.91 2.82
N ILE A 86 -17.04 2.51 1.64
CA ILE A 86 -15.93 3.39 1.29
C ILE A 86 -16.49 4.75 0.90
N ARG A 87 -15.70 5.80 1.15
CA ARG A 87 -16.03 7.16 0.70
C ARG A 87 -15.14 7.55 -0.47
N ILE A 88 -15.74 7.79 -1.62
CA ILE A 88 -15.05 8.28 -2.81
C ILE A 88 -15.14 9.81 -2.83
N CYS A 89 -14.00 10.46 -2.68
CA CYS A 89 -13.89 11.92 -2.63
C CYS A 89 -14.12 12.54 -4.02
N ASN A 90 -14.96 13.56 -4.09
CA ASN A 90 -15.18 14.39 -5.29
C ASN A 90 -15.29 13.60 -6.62
N PRO A 91 -16.22 12.62 -6.72
CA PRO A 91 -16.44 11.94 -8.00
C PRO A 91 -16.91 12.94 -9.05
N LYS A 92 -16.64 12.67 -10.33
CA LYS A 92 -17.09 13.53 -11.42
C LYS A 92 -18.62 13.53 -11.50
N GLY A 93 -19.21 14.66 -11.89
CA GLY A 93 -20.67 14.78 -12.03
C GLY A 93 -21.33 15.45 -10.82
N ASN A 94 -22.66 15.31 -10.71
CA ASN A 94 -23.42 15.88 -9.60
C ASN A 94 -23.50 14.90 -8.43
N VAL A 95 -22.66 15.10 -7.41
CA VAL A 95 -22.62 14.26 -6.21
C VAL A 95 -23.84 14.44 -5.29
N TYR A 96 -24.60 15.52 -5.44
CA TYR A 96 -25.80 15.78 -4.61
C TYR A 96 -27.05 15.04 -5.10
N SER A 97 -26.97 14.40 -6.27
CA SER A 97 -28.11 13.75 -6.91
C SER A 97 -28.54 12.41 -6.28
N ASN A 98 -27.75 11.84 -5.34
CA ASN A 98 -27.97 10.52 -4.72
C ASN A 98 -28.40 9.44 -5.74
N SER A 99 -27.73 9.45 -6.89
CA SER A 99 -28.02 8.58 -8.02
C SER A 99 -27.10 7.35 -7.98
N THR A 100 -26.65 6.88 -9.13
CA THR A 100 -25.69 5.77 -9.21
C THR A 100 -24.27 6.29 -9.36
N LEU A 101 -23.32 5.63 -8.72
CA LEU A 101 -21.90 5.88 -8.88
C LEU A 101 -21.30 4.75 -9.73
N TYR A 102 -20.75 5.12 -10.88
CA TYR A 102 -19.94 4.23 -11.69
C TYR A 102 -18.47 4.40 -11.29
N VAL A 103 -17.82 3.30 -10.95
CA VAL A 103 -16.43 3.26 -10.47
C VAL A 103 -15.63 2.29 -11.32
N GLU A 104 -14.48 2.75 -11.80
CA GLU A 104 -13.44 1.91 -12.38
C GLU A 104 -12.31 1.78 -11.39
N LYS A 105 -11.88 0.54 -11.17
CA LYS A 105 -10.88 0.22 -10.17
C LYS A 105 -9.93 -0.86 -10.68
N ARG A 106 -8.79 -0.91 -10.00
CA ARG A 106 -7.85 -2.02 -10.07
C ARG A 106 -7.79 -2.65 -8.68
N SER A 107 -8.03 -3.95 -8.59
CA SER A 107 -7.91 -4.71 -7.35
C SER A 107 -6.77 -5.73 -7.43
N ASN A 108 -6.05 -5.91 -6.33
CA ASN A 108 -5.00 -6.91 -6.19
C ASN A 108 -4.97 -7.44 -4.75
N ALA A 109 -4.04 -8.35 -4.46
CA ALA A 109 -3.88 -8.93 -3.12
C ALA A 109 -3.57 -7.90 -2.01
N LEU A 110 -3.10 -6.69 -2.36
CA LEU A 110 -2.78 -5.62 -1.41
C LEU A 110 -3.97 -4.69 -1.16
N GLY A 111 -4.95 -4.64 -2.06
CA GLY A 111 -6.14 -3.81 -1.91
C GLY A 111 -6.73 -3.32 -3.23
N ILE A 112 -7.38 -2.16 -3.16
CA ILE A 112 -8.10 -1.56 -4.29
C ILE A 112 -7.63 -0.14 -4.51
N VAL A 113 -7.41 0.20 -5.78
CA VAL A 113 -7.15 1.57 -6.24
C VAL A 113 -8.29 1.99 -7.17
N VAL A 114 -9.00 3.04 -6.79
CA VAL A 114 -10.00 3.68 -7.66
C VAL A 114 -9.27 4.50 -8.72
N LEU A 115 -9.50 4.17 -9.99
CA LEU A 115 -8.90 4.85 -11.14
C LEU A 115 -9.78 6.01 -11.61
N TRP A 116 -11.10 5.79 -11.58
CA TRP A 116 -12.08 6.75 -12.06
C TRP A 116 -13.42 6.56 -11.36
N ALA A 117 -14.13 7.65 -11.10
CA ALA A 117 -15.47 7.62 -10.54
C ALA A 117 -16.33 8.75 -11.10
N ILE A 118 -17.57 8.43 -11.50
CA ILE A 118 -18.53 9.39 -12.04
C ILE A 118 -19.95 9.07 -11.56
N THR A 119 -20.70 10.10 -11.17
CA THR A 119 -22.12 9.97 -10.87
C THR A 119 -22.94 9.98 -12.16
N ARG A 120 -23.90 9.04 -12.24
CA ARG A 120 -24.83 8.88 -13.36
C ARG A 120 -26.25 8.95 -12.81
N ALA A 121 -27.01 9.92 -13.33
CA ALA A 121 -28.44 10.06 -13.12
C ALA A 121 -29.20 9.08 -14.01
#